data_AF-D5MMB2-F1
#
_entry.id   AF-D5MMB2-F1
#
_cell.length_a   1.000
_cell.length_b   1.000
_cell.length_c   1.000
_cell.angle_alpha   90.00
_cell.angle_beta   90.00
_cell.angle_gamma   90.00
#
_symmetry.space_group_name_H-M   'P 1'
#
loop_
_entity.id
_entity.type
_entity.pdbx_description
1 polymer ?
#
loop_
_entity_poly.entity_id
_entity_poly.type
_entity_poly.pdbx_seq_one_letter_code
_entity_poly.pdbx_strand_id
1 'polypeptide(L)' 'MLSTLKMEVHSAAIIAAVKRMKKDEREAFLEDLLASTSPEYLASIKEARQQYKARKVRTHEEVFGR' A
#
# COMPACT_ATOMS: atom_id res chain seq x y z
N MET A 1 -26.97 -10.22 13.59
CA MET A 1 -26.60 -10.68 12.23
C MET A 1 -26.40 -9.45 11.37
N LEU A 2 -25.25 -9.29 10.72
CA LEU A 2 -25.05 -8.21 9.75
C LEU A 2 -25.65 -8.63 8.42
N SER A 3 -26.73 -7.97 8.00
CA SER A 3 -27.33 -8.14 6.67
C SER A 3 -26.40 -7.53 5.63
N THR A 4 -25.86 -8.35 4.73
CA THR A 4 -24.97 -7.90 3.65
C THR A 4 -25.77 -7.14 2.60
N LEU A 5 -25.58 -5.83 2.50
CA LEU A 5 -26.16 -5.01 1.43
C LEU A 5 -25.25 -5.08 0.20
N LYS A 6 -25.75 -5.64 -0.91
CA LYS A 6 -25.05 -5.58 -2.20
C LYS A 6 -25.35 -4.22 -2.84
N MET A 7 -24.30 -3.45 -3.11
CA MET A 7 -24.39 -2.19 -3.80
C MET A 7 -23.61 -2.29 -5.10
N GLU A 8 -24.27 -2.02 -6.22
CA GLU A 8 -23.61 -1.97 -7.52
C GLU A 8 -22.93 -0.61 -7.70
N VAL A 9 -21.62 -0.62 -7.92
CA VAL A 9 -20.83 0.57 -8.22
C VAL A 9 -20.18 0.40 -9.59
N HIS A 10 -20.53 1.27 -10.52
CA HIS A 10 -19.93 1.25 -11.85
C HIS A 10 -18.48 1.77 -11.82
N SER A 11 -17.58 1.09 -12.53
CA SER A 11 -16.16 1.47 -12.62
C SER A 11 -15.97 2.92 -13.09
N ALA A 12 -16.85 3.43 -13.96
CA ALA A 12 -16.82 4.82 -14.40
C ALA A 12 -16.98 5.82 -13.24
N ALA A 13 -17.80 5.51 -12.24
CA ALA A 13 -17.98 6.35 -11.05
C ALA A 13 -16.72 6.37 -10.19
N ILE A 14 -16.05 5.23 -10.04
CA ILE A 14 -14.77 5.10 -9.33
C ILE A 14 -13.70 5.93 -10.04
N ILE A 15 -13.56 5.78 -11.36
CA ILE A 15 -12.60 6.56 -12.16
C ILE A 15 -12.87 8.07 -12.01
N ALA A 16 -14.13 8.49 -12.06
CA ALA A 16 -14.50 9.89 -11.91
C ALA A 16 -14.22 10.43 -10.49
N ALA A 17 -14.32 9.59 -9.46
CA ALA A 17 -13.96 9.94 -8.10
C ALA A 17 -12.43 10.12 -7.96
N VAL A 18 -11.64 9.15 -8.43
CA VAL A 18 -10.17 9.20 -8.40
C VAL A 18 -9.64 10.42 -9.16
N LYS A 19 -10.24 10.76 -10.31
CA LYS A 19 -9.87 11.97 -11.07
C LYS A 19 -10.13 13.28 -10.32
N ARG A 20 -11.10 13.31 -9.40
CA ARG A 20 -11.46 14.50 -8.61
C ARG A 20 -10.63 14.66 -7.34
N MET A 21 -9.87 13.65 -6.94
CA MET A 21 -8.95 13.73 -5.80
C MET A 21 -7.85 14.77 -6.05
N LYS A 22 -7.32 15.33 -4.95
CA LYS A 22 -6.10 16.14 -5.03
C LYS A 22 -4.94 15.25 -5.52
N LYS A 23 -3.91 15.88 -6.07
CA LYS A 23 -2.78 15.16 -6.66
C LYS A 23 -2.16 14.16 -5.66
N ASP A 24 -1.81 14.63 -4.47
CA ASP A 24 -1.12 13.82 -3.46
C ASP A 24 -2.01 12.67 -2.94
N GLU A 25 -3.31 12.94 -2.75
CA GLU A 25 -4.29 11.91 -2.35
C GLU A 25 -4.43 10.83 -3.44
N ARG A 26 -4.43 11.24 -4.71
CA ARG A 26 -4.50 10.33 -5.85
C ARG A 26 -3.22 9.50 -5.99
N GLU A 27 -2.05 10.11 -5.79
CA GLU A 27 -0.76 9.41 -5.84
C GLU A 27 -0.69 8.35 -4.74
N ALA A 28 -1.00 8.72 -3.50
CA ALA A 28 -1.07 7.77 -2.39
C ALA A 28 -2.06 6.62 -2.66
N PHE A 29 -3.26 6.93 -3.16
CA PHE A 29 -4.25 5.91 -3.52
C PHE A 29 -3.74 4.94 -4.60
N LEU A 30 -3.06 5.46 -5.64
CA LEU A 30 -2.54 4.62 -6.71
C LEU A 30 -1.37 3.76 -6.23
N GLU A 31 -0.50 4.28 -5.37
CA GLU A 31 0.57 3.50 -4.74
C GLU A 31 0.00 2.36 -3.88
N ASP A 32 -1.00 2.65 -3.05
CA ASP A 32 -1.70 1.64 -2.25
C ASP A 32 -2.40 0.59 -3.13
N LEU A 33 -3.05 1.03 -4.21
CA LEU A 33 -3.69 0.14 -5.16
C LEU A 33 -2.65 -0.79 -5.82
N LEU A 34 -1.55 -0.24 -6.33
CA LEU A 34 -0.46 -1.02 -6.92
C LEU A 34 0.11 -2.02 -5.92
N ALA A 35 0.37 -1.59 -4.68
CA ALA A 35 0.84 -2.47 -3.62
C ALA A 35 -0.16 -3.61 -3.32
N SER A 36 -1.47 -3.31 -3.32
CA SER A 36 -2.51 -4.32 -3.07
C SER A 36 -2.57 -5.42 -4.14
N THR A 37 -2.10 -5.13 -5.36
CA THR A 37 -2.02 -6.10 -6.45
C THR A 37 -0.83 -7.06 -6.35
N SER A 38 0.11 -6.83 -5.43
CA SER A 38 1.27 -7.70 -5.21
C SER A 38 1.33 -8.21 -3.77
N PRO A 39 0.83 -9.43 -3.50
CA PRO A 39 0.92 -10.08 -2.20
C PRO A 39 2.37 -10.21 -1.69
N GLU A 40 3.33 -10.45 -2.58
CA GLU A 40 4.75 -10.59 -2.26
C GLU A 40 5.35 -9.27 -1.77
N TYR A 41 4.96 -8.15 -2.40
CA TYR A 41 5.39 -6.83 -1.96
C TYR A 41 4.87 -6.54 -0.54
N LEU A 42 3.58 -6.79 -0.28
CA LEU A 42 3.00 -6.65 1.06
C LEU A 42 3.66 -7.57 2.10
N ALA A 43 4.01 -8.79 1.71
CA ALA A 43 4.73 -9.73 2.57
C ALA A 43 6.12 -9.20 2.94
N SER A 44 6.87 -8.65 1.96
CA SER A 44 8.19 -8.06 2.22
C SER A 44 8.14 -6.86 3.16
N ILE A 45 7.13 -5.99 3.03
CA ILE A 45 6.89 -4.87 3.97
C ILE A 45 6.63 -5.40 5.38
N LYS A 46 5.80 -6.45 5.51
CA LYS A 46 5.50 -7.06 6.82
C LYS A 46 6.76 -7.64 7.46
N GLU A 47 7.59 -8.32 6.68
CA GLU A 47 8.87 -8.85 7.14
C GLU A 47 9.81 -7.73 7.58
N ALA A 48 10.02 -6.70 6.75
CA ALA A 48 10.87 -5.56 7.09
C ALA A 48 10.45 -4.87 8.40
N ARG A 49 9.14 -4.71 8.62
CA ARG A 49 8.58 -4.17 9.87
C ARG A 49 8.89 -5.07 11.07
N GLN A 50 8.85 -6.39 10.91
CA GLN A 50 9.22 -7.34 11.97
C GLN A 50 10.72 -7.29 12.28
N GLN A 51 11.57 -7.23 11.25
CA GLN A 51 13.02 -7.10 11.40
C GLN A 51 13.38 -5.79 12.14
N TYR A 52 12.76 -4.67 11.76
CA TYR A 52 12.93 -3.39 12.45
C TYR A 52 12.52 -3.46 13.93
N LYS A 53 11.34 -4.04 14.23
CA LYS A 53 10.88 -4.26 15.63
C LYS A 53 11.85 -5.13 16.43
N ALA A 54 12.46 -6.12 15.79
CA ALA A 54 13.48 -6.99 16.39
C ALA A 54 14.88 -6.34 16.45
N ARG A 55 15.02 -5.06 16.10
CA ARG A 55 16.29 -4.33 15.97
C ARG A 55 17.31 -5.03 15.05
N LYS A 56 16.83 -5.83 14.10
CA LYS A 56 17.64 -6.42 13.03
C LYS A 56 17.81 -5.41 11.90
N VAL A 57 18.52 -4.34 12.18
CA VAL A 57 18.80 -3.26 11.22
C VAL A 57 20.29 -3.26 10.88
N ARG A 58 20.63 -2.63 9.76
CA ARG A 58 22.01 -2.38 9.34
C ARG A 58 22.21 -0.87 9.16
N THR A 59 23.36 -0.38 9.56
CA THR A 59 23.82 0.99 9.34
C THR A 59 24.28 1.17 7.89
N HIS A 60 24.37 2.42 7.43
CA HIS A 60 24.91 2.73 6.11
C HIS A 60 26.32 2.15 5.92
N GLU A 61 27.18 2.29 6.92
CA GLU A 61 28.56 1.77 6.87
C GLU A 61 28.60 0.24 6.77
N GLU A 62 27.75 -0.48 7.51
CA GLU A 62 27.68 -1.94 7.42
C GLU A 62 27.21 -2.46 6.06
N VAL A 63 26.45 -1.65 5.30
CA VAL A 63 25.91 -2.05 3.99
C VAL A 63 26.76 -1.53 2.84
N PHE A 64 27.32 -0.32 2.96
CA PHE A 64 27.93 0.43 1.87
C PHE A 64 29.36 0.91 2.16
N GLY A 65 29.87 0.71 3.37
CA GLY A 65 31.24 1.06 3.76
C GLY A 65 32.24 0.26 2.92
N ARG A 66 33.09 0.98 2.19
CA ARG A 66 34.26 0.48 1.48
C ARG A 66 35.46 1.28 1.92
#